data_AF-A0A1I1WLN2-F1
#
_entry.id   AF-A0A1I1WLN2-F1
#
_cell.length_a   1.000
_cell.length_b   1.000
_cell.length_c   1.000
_cell.angle_alpha   90.00
_cell.angle_beta   90.00
_cell.angle_gamma   90.00
#
_symmetry.space_group_name_H-M   'P 1'
#
loop_
_entity.id
_entity.type
_entity.pdbx_description
1 polymer ?
#
loop_
_entity_poly.entity_id
_entity_poly.type
_entity_poly.pdbx_seq_one_letter_code
_entity_poly.pdbx_strand_id
1 'polypeptide(L)'
;MEIYGYCIIPSHIHLIFRSENGDPSGLIRDFKGFTSRKMLKAIEENPQESRKEWMLWMFERAGKKNSNVKFRQFWQQNNKPIEIWSLKVFEQKLNYIHNNPLETGFVTNPVDWKYSSARNYGDNDQTVLEIDIN
;
A
#
# COMPACT_ATOMS: atom_id res chain seq x y z
N MET A 1 -11.56 -8.34 -4.26
CA MET A 1 -10.12 -8.09 -4.48
C MET A 1 -9.42 -9.18 -3.71
N GLU A 2 -8.60 -9.97 -4.38
CA GLU A 2 -7.81 -11.00 -3.70
C GLU A 2 -6.38 -10.48 -3.50
N ILE A 3 -5.83 -10.64 -2.31
CA ILE A 3 -4.51 -10.15 -1.90
C ILE A 3 -3.63 -11.36 -1.60
N TYR A 4 -2.60 -11.55 -2.41
CA TYR A 4 -1.60 -12.60 -2.20
C TYR A 4 -0.38 -12.09 -1.45
N GLY A 5 -0.13 -10.79 -1.46
CA GLY A 5 0.98 -10.23 -0.71
C GLY A 5 0.90 -8.72 -0.58
N TYR A 6 1.41 -8.21 0.53
CA TYR A 6 1.44 -6.77 0.79
C TYR A 6 2.66 -6.37 1.60
N CYS A 7 3.07 -5.12 1.45
CA CYS A 7 4.03 -4.47 2.33
C CYS A 7 3.69 -2.99 2.40
N ILE A 8 3.24 -2.52 3.56
CA ILE A 8 2.86 -1.13 3.81
C ILE A 8 3.99 -0.48 4.58
N ILE A 9 4.61 0.53 3.98
CA ILE A 9 5.68 1.30 4.62
C ILE A 9 5.30 2.78 4.69
N PRO A 10 6.01 3.62 5.47
CA PRO A 10 5.56 4.99 5.72
C PRO A 10 5.35 5.86 4.48
N SER A 11 6.04 5.58 3.37
CA SER A 11 6.00 6.40 2.15
C SER A 11 5.21 5.79 0.99
N HIS A 12 5.03 4.48 0.94
CA HIS A 12 4.34 3.79 -0.15
C HIS A 12 3.88 2.39 0.26
N ILE A 13 3.13 1.74 -0.63
CA ILE A 13 2.67 0.37 -0.45
C ILE A 13 3.09 -0.48 -1.65
N HIS A 14 3.38 -1.74 -1.39
CA HIS A 14 3.46 -2.79 -2.39
C HIS A 14 2.30 -3.75 -2.22
N LEU A 15 1.68 -4.15 -3.32
CA LEU A 15 0.56 -5.09 -3.35
C LEU A 15 0.76 -6.10 -4.49
N ILE A 16 0.54 -7.36 -4.16
CA ILE A 16 0.34 -8.45 -5.11
C ILE A 16 -1.12 -8.86 -4.97
N PHE A 17 -1.91 -8.63 -6.00
CA PHE A 17 -3.36 -8.80 -5.93
C PHE A 17 -3.93 -9.28 -7.26
N ARG A 18 -5.15 -9.82 -7.23
CA ARG A 18 -5.96 -10.13 -8.41
C ARG A 18 -7.30 -9.39 -8.33
N SER A 19 -7.75 -8.93 -9.50
CA SER A 19 -9.11 -8.42 -9.69
C SER A 19 -10.01 -9.56 -10.13
N GLU A 20 -11.02 -9.88 -9.33
CA GLU A 20 -12.01 -10.93 -9.63
C GLU A 20 -12.70 -10.72 -10.98
N ASN A 21 -12.91 -9.45 -11.37
CA ASN A 21 -13.58 -9.07 -12.61
C ASN A 21 -12.63 -8.90 -13.80
N GLY A 22 -11.34 -9.24 -13.65
CA GLY A 22 -10.34 -9.05 -14.70
C GLY A 22 -9.98 -7.59 -15.00
N ASP A 23 -10.40 -6.64 -14.16
CA ASP A 23 -10.08 -5.21 -14.29
C ASP A 23 -9.20 -4.73 -13.11
N PRO A 24 -7.86 -4.96 -13.16
CA PRO A 24 -6.96 -4.47 -12.13
C PRO A 24 -6.81 -2.94 -12.13
N SER A 25 -7.04 -2.29 -13.28
CA SER A 25 -6.89 -0.83 -13.41
C SER A 25 -8.03 -0.09 -12.70
N GLY A 26 -9.28 -0.49 -12.97
CA GLY A 26 -10.46 0.03 -12.29
C GLY A 26 -10.43 -0.25 -10.80
N LEU A 27 -10.03 -1.47 -10.40
CA LEU A 27 -9.86 -1.82 -8.99
C LEU A 27 -8.87 -0.90 -8.29
N ILE A 28 -7.68 -0.65 -8.85
CA ILE A 28 -6.69 0.25 -8.23
C ILE A 28 -7.14 1.71 -8.24
N ARG A 29 -7.83 2.16 -9.29
CA ARG A 29 -8.45 3.50 -9.31
C ARG A 29 -9.40 3.67 -8.12
N ASP A 30 -10.29 2.71 -7.92
CA ASP A 30 -11.33 2.77 -6.89
C ASP A 30 -10.72 2.60 -5.49
N PHE A 31 -9.75 1.70 -5.33
CA PHE A 31 -8.93 1.55 -4.12
C PHE A 31 -8.27 2.87 -3.72
N LYS A 32 -7.55 3.53 -4.64
CA LYS A 32 -6.87 4.80 -4.36
C LYS A 32 -7.85 5.92 -4.04
N GLY A 33 -8.99 5.97 -4.74
CA GLY A 33 -10.05 6.93 -4.48
C GLY A 33 -10.65 6.77 -3.09
N PHE A 34 -11.02 5.55 -2.72
CA PHE A 34 -11.60 5.23 -1.42
C PHE A 34 -10.62 5.50 -0.27
N THR A 35 -9.41 4.95 -0.36
CA THR A 35 -8.38 5.09 0.69
C THR A 35 -7.92 6.53 0.83
N SER A 36 -7.75 7.29 -0.26
CA SER A 36 -7.41 8.72 -0.19
C SER A 36 -8.40 9.50 0.70
N ARG A 37 -9.71 9.32 0.47
CA ARG A 37 -10.74 10.00 1.26
C ARG A 37 -10.70 9.58 2.74
N LYS A 38 -10.56 8.28 3.01
CA LYS A 38 -10.52 7.74 4.37
C LYS A 38 -9.27 8.18 5.13
N MET A 39 -8.10 8.14 4.49
CA MET A 39 -6.83 8.51 5.11
C MET A 39 -6.75 10.01 5.39
N LEU A 40 -7.16 10.86 4.44
CA LEU A 40 -7.19 12.31 4.67
C LEU A 40 -8.11 12.68 5.84
N LYS A 41 -9.30 12.06 5.90
CA LYS A 41 -10.23 12.24 7.03
C LYS A 41 -9.62 11.76 8.35
N ALA A 42 -9.01 10.57 8.36
CA ALA A 42 -8.38 10.02 9.55
C ALA A 42 -7.23 10.91 10.07
N ILE A 43 -6.44 11.51 9.18
CA ILE A 43 -5.39 12.46 9.57
C ILE A 43 -6.00 13.74 10.13
N GLU A 44 -7.01 14.30 9.45
CA GLU A 44 -7.65 15.56 9.85
C GLU A 44 -8.39 15.45 11.19
N GLU A 45 -8.99 14.30 11.47
CA GLU A 45 -9.76 14.08 12.69
C GLU A 45 -8.93 13.49 13.85
N ASN A 46 -7.64 13.19 13.64
CA ASN A 46 -6.78 12.64 14.68
C ASN A 46 -6.12 13.74 15.53
N PRO A 47 -6.55 13.97 16.78
CA PRO A 47 -5.94 14.99 17.65
C PRO A 47 -4.53 14.62 18.13
N GLN A 48 -4.10 13.37 17.99
CA GLN A 48 -2.79 12.89 18.45
C GLN A 48 -1.71 12.93 17.35
N GLU A 49 -2.07 13.13 16.09
CA GLU A 49 -1.09 13.22 14.99
C GLU A 49 -0.44 14.60 14.97
N SER A 50 0.74 14.71 15.59
CA SER A 50 1.50 15.96 15.71
C SER A 50 1.91 16.57 14.37
N ARG A 51 1.96 15.79 13.30
CA ARG A 51 2.33 16.25 11.95
C ARG A 51 1.11 16.55 11.08
N LYS A 52 -0.12 16.49 11.62
CA LYS A 52 -1.37 16.65 10.86
C LYS A 52 -1.35 17.86 9.94
N GLU A 53 -1.10 19.05 10.49
CA GLU A 53 -1.13 20.31 9.73
C GLU A 53 -0.09 20.31 8.59
N TRP A 54 1.11 19.80 8.88
CA TRP A 54 2.17 19.67 7.87
C TRP A 54 1.78 18.69 6.76
N MET A 55 1.23 17.52 7.10
CA MET A 55 0.78 16.52 6.12
C MET A 55 -0.34 17.06 5.24
N LEU A 56 -1.38 17.68 5.84
CA LEU A 56 -2.49 18.27 5.10
C LEU A 56 -2.01 19.37 4.15
N TRP A 57 -1.10 20.23 4.60
CA TRP A 57 -0.46 21.24 3.75
C TRP A 57 0.30 20.62 2.57
N MET A 58 1.06 19.53 2.79
CA MET A 58 1.75 18.83 1.71
C MET A 58 0.76 18.26 0.68
N PHE A 59 -0.34 17.64 1.14
CA PHE A 59 -1.36 17.09 0.24
C PHE A 59 -2.10 18.17 -0.53
N GLU A 60 -2.37 19.33 0.06
CA GLU A 60 -2.94 20.49 -0.65
C GLU A 60 -2.00 21.01 -1.72
N ARG A 61 -0.71 21.16 -1.39
CA ARG A 61 0.31 21.60 -2.34
C ARG A 61 0.45 20.63 -3.51
N ALA A 62 0.34 19.32 -3.25
CA ALA A 62 0.33 18.31 -4.30
C ALA A 62 -0.95 18.38 -5.15
N GLY A 63 -2.12 18.57 -4.52
CA GLY A 63 -3.40 18.72 -5.21
C GLY A 63 -3.44 19.91 -6.17
N LYS A 64 -2.90 21.07 -5.76
CA LYS A 64 -2.82 22.28 -6.60
C LYS A 64 -2.05 22.08 -7.92
N LYS A 65 -1.17 21.08 -8.00
CA LYS A 65 -0.40 20.77 -9.22
C LYS A 65 -1.13 19.84 -10.19
N ASN A 66 -2.32 19.37 -9.84
CA ASN A 66 -3.01 18.34 -10.59
C ASN A 66 -4.49 18.71 -10.81
N SER A 67 -4.87 18.96 -12.06
CA SER A 67 -6.22 19.38 -12.45
C SER A 67 -7.30 18.38 -12.07
N ASN A 68 -6.95 17.10 -11.91
CA ASN A 68 -7.89 16.03 -11.56
C ASN A 68 -8.15 15.94 -10.04
N VAL A 69 -7.50 16.78 -9.23
CA VAL A 69 -7.66 16.79 -7.77
C VAL A 69 -8.28 18.12 -7.34
N LYS A 70 -9.44 18.05 -6.67
CA LYS A 70 -10.14 19.25 -6.23
C LYS A 70 -9.45 19.99 -5.08
N PHE A 71 -8.82 19.26 -4.16
CA PHE A 71 -8.27 19.85 -2.94
C PHE A 71 -6.94 19.21 -2.49
N ARG A 72 -6.99 18.01 -1.90
CA ARG A 72 -5.82 17.31 -1.35
C ARG A 72 -5.51 16.05 -2.16
N GLN A 73 -4.25 15.88 -2.57
CA GLN A 73 -3.77 14.66 -3.24
C GLN A 73 -2.99 13.80 -2.25
N PHE A 74 -3.56 12.64 -1.87
CA PHE A 74 -2.88 11.66 -1.00
C PHE A 74 -1.94 10.74 -1.81
N TRP A 75 -2.48 10.04 -2.81
CA TRP A 75 -1.68 9.15 -3.66
C TRP A 75 -1.03 9.88 -4.83
N GLN A 76 0.19 9.47 -5.21
CA GLN A 76 0.77 9.82 -6.51
C GLN A 76 -0.05 9.21 -7.65
N GLN A 77 0.05 9.73 -8.87
CA GLN A 77 -0.79 9.26 -9.99
C GLN A 77 -0.33 7.91 -10.56
N ASN A 78 0.98 7.65 -10.56
CA ASN A 78 1.53 6.41 -11.09
C ASN A 78 1.39 5.23 -10.10
N ASN A 79 1.31 4.02 -10.64
CA ASN A 79 1.21 2.77 -9.86
C ASN A 79 2.32 1.75 -10.19
N LYS A 80 3.07 1.97 -11.29
CA LYS A 80 4.10 1.05 -11.83
C LYS A 80 3.66 -0.43 -11.81
N PRO A 81 2.55 -0.79 -12.47
CA PRO A 81 2.05 -2.16 -12.45
C PRO A 81 3.04 -3.12 -13.12
N ILE A 82 3.17 -4.32 -12.56
CA ILE A 82 3.94 -5.42 -13.13
C ILE A 82 3.03 -6.63 -13.17
N GLU A 83 2.85 -7.21 -14.35
CA GLU A 83 2.10 -8.45 -14.51
C GLU A 83 2.88 -9.63 -13.94
N ILE A 84 2.17 -10.57 -13.31
CA ILE A 84 2.72 -11.80 -12.76
C ILE A 84 2.15 -12.96 -13.57
N TRP A 85 2.97 -13.56 -14.41
CA TRP A 85 2.56 -14.61 -15.36
C TRP A 85 3.04 -16.02 -14.99
N SER A 86 3.81 -16.16 -13.91
CA SER A 86 4.32 -17.45 -13.45
C SER A 86 4.64 -17.44 -11.96
N LEU A 87 4.67 -18.63 -11.36
CA LEU A 87 5.05 -18.80 -9.96
C LEU A 87 6.46 -18.25 -9.68
N LYS A 88 7.41 -18.46 -10.59
CA LYS A 88 8.77 -17.91 -10.46
C LYS A 88 8.77 -16.38 -10.33
N VAL A 89 7.95 -15.70 -11.13
CA VAL A 89 7.83 -14.23 -11.06
C VAL A 89 7.10 -13.81 -9.79
N PHE A 90 6.06 -14.57 -9.40
CA PHE A 90 5.35 -14.34 -8.15
C PHE A 90 6.30 -14.38 -6.95
N GLU A 91 7.07 -15.48 -6.80
CA GLU A 91 8.05 -15.65 -5.72
C GLU A 91 9.10 -14.54 -5.73
N GLN A 92 9.61 -14.16 -6.91
CA GLN A 92 10.56 -13.07 -7.04
C GLN A 92 9.97 -11.74 -6.53
N LYS A 93 8.73 -11.41 -6.90
CA LYS A 93 8.08 -10.16 -6.47
C LYS A 93 7.70 -10.22 -5.00
N LEU A 94 7.22 -11.37 -4.50
CA LEU A 94 6.89 -11.58 -3.10
C LEU A 94 8.13 -11.35 -2.22
N ASN A 95 9.25 -12.00 -2.55
CA ASN A 95 10.52 -11.81 -1.86
C ASN A 95 11.00 -10.36 -1.91
N TYR A 96 10.85 -9.68 -3.06
CA TYR A 96 11.22 -8.28 -3.17
C TYR A 96 10.42 -7.38 -2.22
N ILE A 97 9.09 -7.54 -2.17
CA ILE A 97 8.24 -6.69 -1.32
C ILE A 97 8.42 -7.00 0.17
N HIS A 98 8.67 -8.26 0.53
CA HIS A 98 8.92 -8.70 1.90
C HIS A 98 10.27 -8.20 2.44
N ASN A 99 11.29 -8.15 1.58
CA ASN A 99 12.60 -7.63 1.96
C ASN A 99 12.68 -6.10 1.97
N ASN A 100 11.67 -5.37 1.46
CA ASN A 100 11.72 -3.91 1.41
C ASN A 100 11.96 -3.25 2.80
N PRO A 101 11.30 -3.68 3.90
CA PRO A 101 11.58 -3.15 5.24
C PRO A 101 12.99 -3.47 5.76
N LEU A 102 13.57 -4.60 5.34
CA LEU A 102 14.94 -4.99 5.66
C LEU A 102 15.95 -4.07 4.93
N GLU A 103 15.80 -3.95 3.62
CA GLU A 103 16.68 -3.14 2.77
C GLU A 103 16.62 -1.64 3.11
N THR A 104 15.48 -1.16 3.61
CA THR A 104 15.32 0.22 4.08
C THR A 104 15.78 0.44 5.52
N GLY A 105 16.19 -0.62 6.23
CA GLY A 105 16.73 -0.55 7.58
C GLY A 105 15.68 -0.39 8.69
N PHE A 106 14.40 -0.66 8.42
CA PHE A 106 13.36 -0.63 9.45
C PHE A 106 13.42 -1.85 10.38
N VAL A 107 13.88 -2.99 9.89
CA VAL A 107 13.94 -4.27 10.62
C VAL A 107 15.18 -5.06 10.22
N THR A 108 15.56 -6.04 11.05
CA THR A 108 16.65 -6.99 10.76
C THR A 108 16.16 -8.32 10.18
N ASN A 109 14.85 -8.58 10.23
CA ASN A 109 14.20 -9.73 9.62
C ASN A 109 12.88 -9.31 8.97
N PRO A 110 12.55 -9.72 7.72
CA PRO A 110 11.29 -9.39 7.06
C PRO A 110 10.02 -9.64 7.88
N VAL A 111 9.99 -10.70 8.70
CA VAL A 111 8.81 -11.03 9.53
C VAL A 111 8.64 -10.07 10.72
N ASP A 112 9.65 -9.28 11.09
CA ASP A 112 9.50 -8.31 12.17
C ASP A 112 8.68 -7.09 11.74
N TRP A 113 8.50 -6.87 10.43
CA TRP A 113 7.69 -5.75 9.94
C TRP A 113 6.21 -6.09 10.04
N LYS A 114 5.57 -5.59 11.10
CA LYS A 114 4.15 -5.79 11.40
C LYS A 114 3.21 -5.59 10.20
N TYR A 115 3.49 -4.62 9.33
CA TYR A 115 2.62 -4.24 8.20
C TYR A 115 3.05 -4.87 6.87
N SER A 116 3.61 -6.08 6.89
CA SER A 116 3.99 -6.87 5.72
C SER A 116 3.41 -8.27 5.79
N SER A 117 3.08 -8.83 4.63
CA SER A 117 2.62 -10.22 4.55
C SER A 117 3.71 -11.25 4.78
N ALA A 118 4.98 -10.85 4.97
CA ALA A 118 6.05 -11.75 5.37
C ALA A 118 5.66 -12.60 6.60
N ARG A 119 4.87 -12.04 7.51
CA ARG A 119 4.37 -12.69 8.73
C ARG A 119 3.26 -13.72 8.45
N ASN A 120 2.41 -13.45 7.46
CA ASN A 120 1.41 -14.41 7.01
C ASN A 120 2.09 -15.69 6.49
N TYR A 121 3.22 -15.55 5.79
CA TYR A 121 3.97 -16.68 5.22
C TYR A 121 4.94 -17.34 6.21
N GLY A 122 5.66 -16.54 7.02
CA GLY A 122 6.71 -17.01 7.92
C GLY A 122 6.20 -17.53 9.27
N ASP A 123 5.22 -16.83 9.84
CA ASP A 123 4.72 -17.09 11.21
C ASP A 123 3.28 -17.58 11.23
N ASN A 124 2.63 -17.70 10.06
CA ASN A 124 1.20 -17.92 9.92
C ASN A 124 0.35 -16.87 10.69
N ASP A 125 0.85 -15.64 10.80
CA ASP A 125 0.18 -14.54 11.50
C ASP A 125 -0.68 -13.72 10.53
N GLN A 126 -2.00 -13.74 10.76
CA GLN A 126 -3.01 -13.02 9.98
C GLN A 126 -3.56 -11.76 10.69
N THR A 127 -2.98 -11.35 11.82
CA THR A 127 -3.55 -10.34 12.75
C THR A 127 -3.78 -8.97 12.11
N VAL A 128 -2.96 -8.57 11.13
CA VAL A 128 -3.04 -7.23 10.51
C VAL A 128 -3.95 -7.22 9.30
N LEU A 129 -3.73 -8.16 8.38
CA LEU A 129 -4.51 -8.34 7.17
C LEU A 129 -4.32 -9.78 6.70
N GLU A 130 -5.43 -10.48 6.48
CA GLU A 130 -5.46 -11.81 5.88
C GLU A 130 -5.04 -11.75 4.42
N ILE A 131 -4.37 -12.81 3.95
CA ILE A 131 -4.05 -13.01 2.54
C ILE A 131 -4.88 -14.16 1.96
N ASP A 132 -5.24 -14.04 0.69
CA ASP A 132 -5.84 -15.11 -0.07
C ASP A 132 -4.77 -16.14 -0.44
N ILE A 133 -5.09 -17.41 -0.21
CA ILE A 133 -4.29 -18.56 -0.63
C ILE A 133 -5.09 -19.32 -1.70
N ASN A 134 -4.42 -19.70 -2.79
CA ASN A 134 -5.01 -20.57 -3.81
C ASN A 134 -5.19 -22.00 -3.28
#